data_AF-A0A2T4JNU9-F1
#
_entry.id   AF-A0A2T4JNU9-F1
#
_cell.length_a   1.000
_cell.length_b   1.000
_cell.length_c   1.000
_cell.angle_alpha   90.00
_cell.angle_beta   90.00
_cell.angle_gamma   90.00
#
_symmetry.space_group_name_H-M   'P 1'
#
loop_
_entity.id
_entity.type
_entity.pdbx_description
1 polymer ?
#
loop_
_entity_poly.entity_id
_entity_poly.type
_entity_poly.pdbx_seq_one_letter_code
_entity_poly.pdbx_strand_id
1 'polypeptide(L)'
;MTTTTSPTVTTGPMPASAKVYRSGVIHPQIRVPMREISVHPSAGEPAVTVYDPSGPYADPTAGIAIGRGLPRLRETWIAALGDTEAYDGRDLQPADNGFVSADRLTPKFPLSHRPRRAIGGKAVTQIAYARAGIVTPEMEFVAIRENLGREMLKDKLARDGESFGAAIPDFVTAEFVRDEVARG
;
A
#
# COMPACT_ATOMS: atom_id res chain seq x y z
N MET A 1 11.20 -3.55 -36.92
CA MET A 1 10.57 -3.63 -35.59
C MET A 1 11.69 -3.69 -34.57
N THR A 2 11.95 -2.60 -33.86
CA THR A 2 12.92 -2.57 -32.76
C THR A 2 12.32 -3.34 -31.59
N THR A 3 12.84 -4.53 -31.31
CA THR A 3 12.49 -5.34 -30.15
C THR A 3 12.93 -4.58 -28.90
N THR A 4 12.00 -3.93 -28.21
CA THR A 4 12.28 -3.29 -26.92
C THR A 4 12.45 -4.39 -25.89
N THR A 5 13.70 -4.73 -25.56
CA THR A 5 14.01 -5.69 -24.50
C THR A 5 13.47 -5.13 -23.19
N SER A 6 12.57 -5.87 -22.53
CA SER A 6 12.08 -5.47 -21.21
C SER A 6 13.23 -5.59 -20.20
N PRO A 7 13.55 -4.55 -19.41
CA PRO A 7 14.59 -4.65 -18.41
C PRO A 7 14.26 -5.73 -17.38
N THR A 8 15.27 -6.51 -17.01
CA THR A 8 15.19 -7.47 -15.91
C THR A 8 15.19 -6.70 -14.59
N VAL A 9 14.24 -7.01 -13.72
CA VAL A 9 14.14 -6.42 -12.37
C VAL A 9 14.35 -7.50 -11.32
N THR A 10 14.91 -7.11 -10.16
CA THR A 10 15.07 -8.03 -9.04
C THR A 10 13.71 -8.41 -8.47
N THR A 11 13.44 -9.71 -8.42
CA THR A 11 12.22 -10.30 -7.86
C THR A 11 12.57 -11.51 -7.02
N GLY A 12 11.61 -11.97 -6.22
CA GLY A 12 11.71 -13.19 -5.44
C GLY A 12 11.82 -12.92 -3.93
N PRO A 13 11.65 -13.97 -3.13
CA PRO A 13 11.64 -13.85 -1.68
C PRO A 13 12.98 -13.36 -1.15
N MET A 14 12.93 -12.54 -0.09
CA MET A 14 14.13 -12.13 0.62
C MET A 14 14.67 -13.32 1.44
N PRO A 15 16.00 -13.46 1.62
CA PRO A 15 16.60 -14.60 2.31
C PRO A 15 15.95 -14.89 3.68
N ALA A 16 15.77 -16.18 3.98
CA ALA A 16 15.21 -16.69 5.24
C ALA A 16 13.85 -16.10 5.64
N SER A 17 13.06 -15.66 4.66
CA SER A 17 11.78 -15.02 4.95
C SER A 17 10.71 -15.26 3.91
N ALA A 18 9.46 -15.16 4.34
CA ALA A 18 8.29 -15.34 3.49
C ALA A 18 7.40 -14.12 3.53
N LYS A 19 6.84 -13.75 2.37
CA LYS A 19 5.75 -12.78 2.29
C LYS A 19 4.53 -13.37 2.97
N VAL A 20 3.90 -12.60 3.86
CA VAL A 20 2.63 -12.97 4.48
C VAL A 20 1.64 -11.82 4.36
N TYR A 21 0.36 -12.13 4.45
CA TYR A 21 -0.70 -11.14 4.38
C TYR A 21 -1.62 -11.28 5.60
N ARG A 22 -2.01 -10.15 6.18
CA ARG A 22 -3.07 -10.08 7.20
C ARG A 22 -4.34 -9.54 6.57
N SER A 23 -5.48 -10.16 6.87
CA SER A 23 -6.77 -9.74 6.33
C SER A 23 -7.34 -8.57 7.12
N GLY A 24 -8.12 -7.71 6.45
CA GLY A 24 -8.95 -6.72 7.13
C GLY A 24 -10.10 -7.36 7.92
N VAL A 25 -10.60 -6.63 8.92
CA VAL A 25 -11.75 -6.99 9.75
C VAL A 25 -12.97 -6.16 9.35
N ILE A 26 -12.81 -4.84 9.25
CA ILE A 26 -13.82 -3.88 8.78
C ILE A 26 -14.01 -4.03 7.26
N HIS A 27 -12.91 -4.20 6.52
CA HIS A 27 -12.89 -4.41 5.09
C HIS A 27 -12.23 -5.77 4.75
N PRO A 28 -13.01 -6.88 4.73
CA PRO A 28 -12.49 -8.24 4.59
C PRO A 28 -11.72 -8.54 3.30
N GLN A 29 -11.84 -7.67 2.28
CA GLN A 29 -11.09 -7.75 1.03
C GLN A 29 -9.64 -7.25 1.16
N ILE A 30 -9.31 -6.51 2.21
CA ILE A 30 -7.96 -6.00 2.44
C ILE A 30 -6.99 -7.16 2.72
N ARG A 31 -5.79 -7.08 2.13
CA ARG A 31 -4.65 -7.95 2.43
C ARG A 31 -3.43 -7.07 2.66
N VAL A 32 -3.00 -6.96 3.91
CA VAL A 32 -1.88 -6.10 4.33
C VAL A 32 -0.58 -6.90 4.29
N PRO A 33 0.41 -6.52 3.47
CA PRO A 33 1.65 -7.26 3.32
C PRO A 33 2.59 -7.03 4.50
N MET A 34 3.16 -8.12 4.98
CA MET A 34 4.26 -8.17 5.93
C MET A 34 5.25 -9.25 5.48
N ARG A 35 6.32 -9.43 6.24
CA ARG A 35 7.28 -10.51 6.02
C ARG A 35 7.58 -11.19 7.34
N GLU A 36 7.61 -12.51 7.32
CA GLU A 36 7.99 -13.32 8.47
C GLU A 36 9.40 -13.88 8.26
N ILE A 37 10.26 -13.67 9.24
CA ILE A 37 11.63 -14.18 9.28
C ILE A 37 11.65 -15.39 10.22
N SER A 38 11.98 -16.55 9.67
CA SER A 38 12.10 -17.77 10.46
C SER A 38 13.35 -17.72 11.31
N VAL A 39 13.22 -18.11 12.58
CA VAL A 39 14.35 -18.37 13.48
C VAL A 39 14.73 -19.84 13.42
N HIS A 40 15.91 -20.19 13.95
CA HIS A 40 16.33 -21.58 14.01
C HIS A 40 15.39 -22.40 14.92
N PRO A 41 14.97 -23.63 14.55
CA PRO A 41 14.00 -24.41 15.33
C PRO A 41 14.41 -24.63 16.79
N SER A 42 15.72 -24.73 17.08
CA SER A 42 16.22 -24.91 18.45
C SER A 42 15.99 -23.71 19.36
N ALA A 43 15.65 -22.52 18.83
CA ALA A 43 15.30 -21.37 19.64
C ALA A 43 13.92 -21.53 20.30
N GLY A 44 13.02 -22.34 19.72
CA GLY A 44 11.65 -22.50 20.23
C GLY A 44 10.81 -21.22 20.17
N GLU A 45 11.22 -20.24 19.38
CA GLU A 45 10.57 -18.93 19.23
C GLU A 45 9.73 -18.87 17.95
N PRO A 46 8.64 -18.07 17.95
CA PRO A 46 7.86 -17.82 16.73
C PRO A 46 8.67 -17.00 15.71
N ALA A 47 8.24 -17.04 14.44
CA ALA A 47 8.83 -16.20 13.40
C ALA A 47 8.64 -14.71 13.72
N VAL A 48 9.64 -13.90 13.36
CA VAL A 48 9.60 -12.45 13.57
C VAL A 48 8.85 -11.80 12.41
N THR A 49 7.72 -11.18 12.69
CA THR A 49 6.97 -10.39 11.70
C THR A 49 7.57 -8.99 11.59
N VAL A 50 7.92 -8.58 10.37
CA VAL A 50 8.48 -7.27 10.07
C VAL A 50 7.68 -6.56 8.99
N TYR A 51 7.81 -5.23 8.97
CA TYR A 51 7.26 -4.39 7.92
C TYR A 51 7.89 -4.76 6.57
N ASP A 52 7.07 -4.80 5.51
CA ASP A 52 7.55 -5.13 4.17
C ASP A 52 6.99 -4.19 3.09
N PRO A 53 7.79 -3.24 2.58
CA PRO A 53 7.39 -2.32 1.51
C PRO A 53 7.68 -2.87 0.10
N SER A 54 8.27 -4.06 -0.04
CA SER A 54 8.68 -4.59 -1.36
C SER A 54 7.52 -4.91 -2.31
N GLY A 55 6.29 -4.92 -1.80
CA GLY A 55 5.09 -5.21 -2.59
C GLY A 55 5.12 -6.61 -3.23
N PRO A 56 4.42 -6.80 -4.37
CA PRO A 56 4.38 -8.09 -5.07
C PRO A 56 5.74 -8.59 -5.58
N TYR A 57 6.77 -7.74 -5.65
CA TYR A 57 8.08 -8.14 -6.19
C TYR A 57 8.78 -9.22 -5.36
N ALA A 58 8.51 -9.29 -4.06
CA ALA A 58 9.04 -10.34 -3.19
C ALA A 58 8.05 -11.50 -2.95
N ASP A 59 6.88 -11.47 -3.59
CA ASP A 59 5.90 -12.55 -3.53
C ASP A 59 6.20 -13.56 -4.64
N PRO A 60 6.59 -14.81 -4.31
CA PRO A 60 6.93 -15.81 -5.33
C PRO A 60 5.74 -16.24 -6.18
N THR A 61 4.50 -15.93 -5.77
CA THR A 61 3.28 -16.25 -6.51
C THR A 61 2.84 -15.12 -7.45
N ALA A 62 3.47 -13.95 -7.37
CA ALA A 62 3.12 -12.80 -8.20
C ALA A 62 3.74 -12.90 -9.61
N GLY A 63 2.88 -12.86 -10.63
CA GLY A 63 3.32 -12.74 -12.02
C GLY A 63 3.80 -11.32 -12.36
N ILE A 64 5.06 -11.01 -12.03
CA ILE A 64 5.65 -9.70 -12.31
C ILE A 64 5.96 -9.55 -13.80
N ALA A 65 5.24 -8.63 -14.44
CA ALA A 65 5.49 -8.22 -15.82
C ALA A 65 5.38 -6.70 -15.92
N ILE A 66 6.51 -6.01 -16.02
CA ILE A 66 6.53 -4.54 -15.98
C ILE A 66 5.66 -3.91 -17.08
N GLY A 67 5.59 -4.51 -18.27
CA GLY A 67 4.72 -4.06 -19.36
C GLY A 67 3.22 -4.24 -19.09
N ARG A 68 2.82 -4.95 -18.03
CA ARG A 68 1.43 -5.13 -17.61
C ARG A 68 1.05 -4.33 -16.36
N GLY A 69 2.03 -3.72 -15.69
CA GLY A 69 1.82 -3.04 -14.41
C GLY A 69 1.49 -4.00 -13.27
N LEU A 70 1.34 -3.44 -12.08
CA LEU A 70 0.93 -4.18 -10.89
C LEU A 70 -0.61 -4.28 -10.78
N PRO A 71 -1.15 -5.28 -10.08
CA PRO A 71 -2.56 -5.33 -9.73
C PRO A 71 -3.01 -4.05 -9.01
N ARG A 72 -4.15 -3.47 -9.43
CA ARG A 72 -4.70 -2.22 -8.88
C ARG A 72 -5.56 -2.48 -7.64
N LEU A 73 -4.95 -2.99 -6.58
CA LEU A 73 -5.63 -3.47 -5.36
C LEU A 73 -6.62 -2.45 -4.75
N ARG A 74 -6.30 -1.16 -4.83
CA ARG A 74 -7.10 -0.07 -4.26
C ARG A 74 -8.23 0.43 -5.15
N GLU A 75 -8.30 -0.01 -6.41
CA GLU A 75 -9.28 0.51 -7.37
C GLU A 75 -10.72 0.29 -6.89
N THR A 76 -11.02 -0.91 -6.38
CA THR A 76 -12.36 -1.23 -5.87
C THR A 76 -12.67 -0.49 -4.57
N TRP A 77 -11.67 -0.22 -3.72
CA TRP A 77 -11.85 0.51 -2.47
C TRP A 77 -12.28 1.95 -2.74
N ILE A 78 -11.56 2.61 -3.66
CA ILE A 78 -11.84 3.99 -4.06
C ILE A 78 -13.18 4.10 -4.78
N ALA A 79 -13.51 3.13 -5.64
CA ALA A 79 -14.79 3.12 -6.34
C ALA A 79 -15.97 2.89 -5.38
N ALA A 80 -15.82 2.03 -4.37
CA ALA A 80 -16.87 1.69 -3.41
C ALA A 80 -17.32 2.87 -2.53
N LEU A 81 -16.47 3.87 -2.31
CA LEU A 81 -16.85 5.10 -1.60
C LEU A 81 -17.89 5.93 -2.36
N GLY A 82 -18.04 5.75 -3.67
CA GLY A 82 -19.05 6.45 -4.46
C GLY A 82 -18.82 7.95 -4.64
N ASP A 83 -17.67 8.47 -4.21
CA ASP A 83 -17.35 9.91 -4.25
C ASP A 83 -16.50 10.32 -5.45
N THR A 84 -16.15 9.37 -6.31
CA THR A 84 -15.35 9.60 -7.52
C THR A 84 -15.96 8.94 -8.75
N GLU A 85 -15.71 9.50 -9.92
CA GLU A 85 -16.05 8.93 -11.22
C GLU A 85 -14.80 8.78 -12.10
N ALA A 86 -14.84 7.84 -13.05
CA ALA A 86 -13.80 7.72 -14.06
C ALA A 86 -13.97 8.81 -15.14
N TYR A 87 -12.87 9.37 -15.62
CA TYR A 87 -12.86 10.33 -16.74
C TYR A 87 -11.70 10.01 -17.69
N ASP A 88 -11.64 10.65 -18.85
CA ASP A 88 -10.71 10.27 -19.93
C ASP A 88 -9.27 10.71 -19.68
N GLY A 89 -9.01 11.53 -18.67
CA GLY A 89 -7.69 12.09 -18.41
C GLY A 89 -7.34 13.24 -19.34
N ARG A 90 -6.08 13.62 -19.32
CA ARG A 90 -5.50 14.64 -20.21
C ARG A 90 -4.60 13.94 -21.23
N ASP A 91 -4.65 14.39 -22.47
CA ASP A 91 -3.72 13.94 -23.51
C ASP A 91 -2.28 14.38 -23.23
N LEU A 92 -1.33 13.47 -23.45
CA LEU A 92 0.10 13.75 -23.35
C LEU A 92 0.49 14.83 -24.35
N GLN A 93 1.19 15.85 -23.86
CA GLN A 93 1.76 16.92 -24.64
C GLN A 93 3.27 16.69 -24.82
N PRO A 94 3.89 17.24 -25.88
CA PRO A 94 5.34 17.17 -26.06
C PRO A 94 6.12 17.73 -24.85
N ALA A 95 5.59 18.77 -24.20
CA ALA A 95 6.15 19.37 -22.99
C ALA A 95 6.26 18.38 -21.82
N ASP A 96 5.36 17.40 -21.72
CA ASP A 96 5.38 16.39 -20.65
C ASP A 96 6.60 15.46 -20.76
N ASN A 97 7.23 15.42 -21.94
CA ASN A 97 8.46 14.67 -22.22
C ASN A 97 9.64 15.59 -22.58
N GLY A 98 9.55 16.89 -22.28
CA GLY A 98 10.63 17.85 -22.51
C GLY A 98 10.95 18.13 -23.99
N PHE A 99 9.99 17.95 -24.90
CA PHE A 99 10.15 18.20 -26.34
C PHE A 99 11.28 17.40 -27.01
N VAL A 100 11.65 16.24 -26.46
CA VAL A 100 12.71 15.39 -27.02
C VAL A 100 12.33 14.86 -28.41
N SER A 101 13.34 14.62 -29.25
CA SER A 101 13.19 13.96 -30.54
C SER A 101 12.77 12.50 -30.40
N ALA A 102 12.18 11.92 -31.45
CA ALA A 102 11.59 10.58 -31.41
C ALA A 102 12.59 9.46 -31.05
N ASP A 103 13.86 9.61 -31.42
CA ASP A 103 14.95 8.69 -31.09
C ASP A 103 15.35 8.68 -29.60
N ARG A 104 14.96 9.72 -28.85
CA ARG A 104 15.21 9.86 -27.41
C ARG A 104 13.95 9.72 -26.57
N LEU A 105 12.79 9.53 -27.21
CA LEU A 105 11.53 9.43 -26.51
C LEU A 105 11.46 8.11 -25.73
N THR A 106 11.12 8.21 -24.44
CA THR A 106 10.89 7.02 -23.62
C THR A 106 9.63 6.30 -24.12
N PRO A 107 9.66 4.96 -24.29
CA PRO A 107 8.47 4.22 -24.70
C PRO A 107 7.28 4.49 -23.79
N LYS A 108 6.13 4.80 -24.40
CA LYS A 108 4.88 4.96 -23.66
C LYS A 108 4.52 3.63 -22.98
N PHE A 109 4.07 3.71 -21.73
CA PHE A 109 3.52 2.55 -21.03
C PHE A 109 2.32 1.98 -21.82
N PRO A 110 2.27 0.68 -22.10
CA PRO A 110 1.30 0.12 -23.06
C PRO A 110 -0.14 0.11 -22.53
N LEU A 111 -0.33 0.20 -21.21
CA LEU A 111 -1.66 0.29 -20.61
C LEU A 111 -1.99 1.72 -20.25
N SER A 112 -3.23 2.12 -20.52
CA SER A 112 -3.79 3.39 -20.05
C SER A 112 -5.06 3.09 -19.27
N HIS A 113 -5.09 3.53 -18.01
CA HIS A 113 -6.25 3.41 -17.15
C HIS A 113 -6.97 4.75 -17.09
N ARG A 114 -8.31 4.73 -17.08
CA ARG A 114 -9.09 5.95 -16.86
C ARG A 114 -8.85 6.45 -15.44
N PRO A 115 -8.29 7.66 -15.26
CA PRO A 115 -8.16 8.25 -13.94
C PRO A 115 -9.54 8.51 -13.33
N ARG A 116 -9.55 8.72 -12.00
CA ARG A 116 -10.77 9.09 -11.27
C ARG A 116 -10.68 10.52 -10.78
N ARG A 117 -11.82 11.22 -10.74
CA ARG A 117 -11.97 12.56 -10.18
C ARG A 117 -13.14 12.59 -9.20
N ALA A 118 -13.12 13.54 -8.26
CA ALA A 118 -14.23 13.76 -7.34
C ALA A 118 -15.51 14.16 -8.09
N ILE A 119 -16.67 13.78 -7.54
CA ILE A 119 -17.98 14.22 -8.04
C ILE A 119 -18.69 15.13 -7.05
N GLY A 120 -19.61 15.97 -7.57
CA GLY A 120 -20.50 16.77 -6.74
C GLY A 120 -19.82 17.73 -5.76
N GLY A 121 -18.61 18.20 -6.08
CA GLY A 121 -17.84 19.08 -5.19
C GLY A 121 -17.35 18.40 -3.90
N LYS A 122 -17.44 17.08 -3.78
CA LYS A 122 -16.98 16.34 -2.60
C LYS A 122 -15.46 16.40 -2.46
N ALA A 123 -15.00 16.57 -1.22
CA ALA A 123 -13.59 16.42 -0.89
C ALA A 123 -13.27 14.93 -0.71
N VAL A 124 -12.38 14.38 -1.55
CA VAL A 124 -12.07 12.93 -1.62
C VAL A 124 -10.75 12.55 -0.95
N THR A 125 -10.19 13.46 -0.16
CA THR A 125 -8.91 13.28 0.55
C THR A 125 -9.13 12.50 1.85
N GLN A 126 -8.11 11.77 2.31
CA GLN A 126 -8.18 11.05 3.59
C GLN A 126 -8.46 11.99 4.77
N ILE A 127 -7.93 13.23 4.77
CA ILE A 127 -8.23 14.23 5.80
C ILE A 127 -9.69 14.68 5.81
N ALA A 128 -10.33 14.76 4.65
CA ALA A 128 -11.75 15.08 4.56
C ALA A 128 -12.62 13.95 5.12
N TYR A 129 -12.32 12.69 4.76
CA TYR A 129 -13.00 11.53 5.33
C TYR A 129 -12.78 11.43 6.84
N ALA A 130 -11.54 11.64 7.30
CA ALA A 130 -11.20 11.59 8.71
C ALA A 130 -11.99 12.61 9.55
N ARG A 131 -12.02 13.88 9.10
CA ARG A 131 -12.80 14.94 9.76
C ARG A 131 -14.31 14.74 9.66
N ALA A 132 -14.78 13.99 8.67
CA ALA A 132 -16.17 13.55 8.56
C ALA A 132 -16.48 12.31 9.44
N GLY A 133 -15.51 11.81 10.22
CA GLY A 133 -15.68 10.64 11.09
C GLY A 133 -15.65 9.30 10.34
N ILE A 134 -15.24 9.28 9.07
CA ILE A 134 -15.26 8.09 8.21
C ILE A 134 -13.91 7.38 8.30
N VAL A 135 -13.94 6.10 8.71
CA VAL A 135 -12.80 5.18 8.59
C VAL A 135 -12.79 4.59 7.18
N THR A 136 -11.73 4.85 6.43
CA THR A 136 -11.56 4.33 5.06
C THR A 136 -10.83 2.98 5.04
N PRO A 137 -10.91 2.23 3.93
CA PRO A 137 -10.08 1.05 3.72
C PRO A 137 -8.57 1.32 3.91
N GLU A 138 -8.09 2.49 3.52
CA GLU A 138 -6.69 2.86 3.75
C GLU A 138 -6.34 3.03 5.23
N MET A 139 -7.24 3.60 6.04
CA MET A 139 -7.01 3.78 7.48
C MET A 139 -6.92 2.43 8.20
N GLU A 140 -7.78 1.47 7.86
CA GLU A 140 -7.66 0.10 8.37
C GLU A 140 -6.38 -0.57 7.87
N PHE A 141 -6.05 -0.43 6.58
CA PHE A 141 -4.84 -1.00 6.01
C PHE A 141 -3.59 -0.58 6.79
N VAL A 142 -3.47 0.73 7.08
CA VAL A 142 -2.34 1.28 7.86
C VAL A 142 -2.38 0.76 9.28
N ALA A 143 -3.53 0.77 9.96
CA ALA A 143 -3.63 0.29 11.33
C ALA A 143 -3.13 -1.16 11.49
N ILE A 144 -3.56 -2.06 10.60
CA ILE A 144 -3.09 -3.46 10.59
C ILE A 144 -1.58 -3.51 10.34
N ARG A 145 -1.07 -2.68 9.43
CA ARG A 145 0.35 -2.66 9.06
C ARG A 145 1.25 -2.21 10.21
N GLU A 146 0.85 -1.19 10.95
CA GLU A 146 1.60 -0.64 12.09
C GLU A 146 1.62 -1.61 13.30
N ASN A 147 0.62 -2.48 13.42
CA ASN A 147 0.61 -3.48 14.48
C ASN A 147 1.56 -4.65 14.25
N LEU A 148 2.04 -4.89 13.02
CA LEU A 148 2.97 -5.99 12.69
C LEU A 148 2.48 -7.37 13.18
N GLY A 149 1.17 -7.61 13.20
CA GLY A 149 0.57 -8.87 13.67
C GLY A 149 0.62 -9.07 15.19
N ARG A 150 0.89 -8.03 15.99
CA ARG A 150 1.04 -8.10 17.46
C ARG A 150 -0.27 -8.12 18.25
N GLU A 151 -1.41 -8.48 17.65
CA GLU A 151 -2.72 -8.51 18.32
C GLU A 151 -2.71 -9.32 19.62
N MET A 152 -2.00 -10.45 19.65
CA MET A 152 -1.87 -11.34 20.82
C MET A 152 -0.80 -10.89 21.84
N LEU A 153 0.00 -9.88 21.51
CA LEU A 153 1.12 -9.39 22.33
C LEU A 153 0.87 -8.02 22.93
N LYS A 154 -0.23 -7.35 22.58
CA LYS A 154 -0.56 -5.99 23.04
C LYS A 154 -0.52 -5.86 24.57
N ASP A 155 -0.98 -6.88 25.30
CA ASP A 155 -1.05 -6.87 26.77
C ASP A 155 0.23 -7.39 27.45
N LYS A 156 1.24 -7.79 26.67
CA LYS A 156 2.47 -8.46 27.15
C LYS A 156 3.74 -7.63 26.95
N LEU A 157 3.65 -6.55 26.17
CA LEU A 157 4.80 -5.71 25.84
C LEU A 157 4.86 -4.53 26.83
N ALA A 158 5.85 -4.56 27.73
CA ALA A 158 6.20 -3.36 28.49
C ALA A 158 6.96 -2.40 27.58
N ARG A 159 6.50 -1.15 27.48
CA ARG A 159 7.25 -0.09 26.82
C ARG A 159 8.33 0.43 27.76
N ASP A 160 9.56 0.50 27.26
CA ASP A 160 10.68 1.10 27.97
C ASP A 160 11.32 2.17 27.07
N GLY A 161 10.93 3.43 27.29
CA GLY A 161 11.39 4.57 26.52
C GLY A 161 10.65 5.87 26.84
N GLU A 162 11.28 7.01 26.57
CA GLU A 162 10.68 8.34 26.66
C GLU A 162 10.20 8.79 25.27
N SER A 163 8.97 9.28 25.21
CA SER A 163 8.31 9.69 23.97
C SER A 163 8.25 11.20 23.78
N PHE A 164 8.71 11.98 24.77
CA PHE A 164 8.64 13.44 24.81
C PHE A 164 7.24 13.99 24.59
N GLY A 165 6.23 13.29 25.14
CA GLY A 165 4.82 13.67 25.05
C GLY A 165 4.09 13.15 23.80
N ALA A 166 4.68 12.25 23.01
CA ALA A 166 3.99 11.66 21.86
C ALA A 166 2.86 10.70 22.30
N ALA A 167 1.72 10.79 21.61
CA ALA A 167 0.55 9.94 21.87
C ALA A 167 0.65 8.61 21.11
N ILE A 168 1.66 7.79 21.41
CA ILE A 168 1.84 6.47 20.77
C ILE A 168 0.95 5.44 21.49
N PRO A 169 -0.02 4.80 20.80
CA PRO A 169 -0.88 3.80 21.40
C PRO A 169 -0.14 2.46 21.52
N ASP A 170 -0.56 1.61 22.46
CA ASP A 170 -0.05 0.23 22.56
C ASP A 170 -0.49 -0.64 21.36
N PHE A 171 -1.65 -0.30 20.79
CA PHE A 171 -2.21 -0.94 19.62
C PHE A 171 -2.88 0.09 18.69
N VAL A 172 -2.51 0.09 17.42
CA VAL A 172 -3.01 1.05 16.43
C VAL A 172 -4.36 0.57 15.91
N THR A 173 -5.43 1.32 16.15
CA THR A 173 -6.75 1.03 15.59
C THR A 173 -7.01 1.88 14.34
N ALA A 174 -7.94 1.46 13.48
CA ALA A 174 -8.35 2.26 12.34
C ALA A 174 -8.95 3.62 12.77
N GLU A 175 -9.59 3.65 13.94
CA GLU A 175 -10.10 4.86 14.58
C GLU A 175 -8.97 5.80 15.03
N PHE A 176 -7.91 5.26 15.65
CA PHE A 176 -6.73 6.04 16.00
C PHE A 176 -6.12 6.68 14.74
N VAL A 177 -5.94 5.90 13.66
CA VAL A 177 -5.42 6.43 12.39
C VAL A 177 -6.31 7.55 11.85
N ARG A 178 -7.65 7.39 11.93
CA ARG A 178 -8.59 8.44 11.53
C ARG A 178 -8.37 9.72 12.35
N ASP A 179 -8.26 9.61 13.67
CA ASP A 179 -8.10 10.77 14.55
C ASP A 179 -6.77 11.51 14.31
N GLU A 180 -5.68 10.77 14.12
CA GLU A 180 -4.39 11.32 13.71
C GLU A 180 -4.49 12.07 12.38
N VAL A 181 -5.15 11.49 11.38
CA VAL A 181 -5.34 12.14 10.08
C VAL A 181 -6.25 13.36 10.18
N ALA A 182 -7.26 13.35 11.05
CA ALA A 182 -8.21 14.45 11.21
C ALA A 182 -7.55 15.70 11.80
N ARG A 183 -6.61 15.52 12.74
CA ARG A 183 -5.85 16.61 13.36
C ARG A 183 -4.70 17.12 12.50
N GLY A 184 -4.24 16.34 11.52
CA GLY A 184 -3.16 16.69 10.60
C GLY A 184 -1.77 16.62 11.23
#